data_AF-A0A437R0Q2-F1
#
_entry.id   AF-A0A437R0Q2-F1
#
_cell.length_a   1.000
_cell.length_b   1.000
_cell.length_c   1.000
_cell.angle_alpha   90.00
_cell.angle_beta   90.00
_cell.angle_gamma   90.00
#
_symmetry.space_group_name_H-M   'P 1'
#
loop_
_entity.id
_entity.type
_entity.pdbx_description
1 polymer ?
#
loop_
_entity_poly.entity_id
_entity_poly.type
_entity_poly.pdbx_seq_one_letter_code
_entity_poly.pdbx_strand_id
1 'polypeptide(L)'
;MNRAKNTAKDLLCLTVCTLSLAAIFYFGNTLYNYLATTIAILTVGFFSLSRRENLPILLFVIGIQLLEFTLGTMLERVQLLQLTAASLLDLLLAFCIVHYHNDPALRRLFKINEPVKRVPQVYLISLVLAFSSLFSFLMAGEVMFYYIDKNIFNGEVPLFYSISGSVKLTIKVLFDLAIWSLLLTPGHWKFLRRIEQRFDL
;
A
#
# COMPACT_ATOMS: atom_id res chain seq x y z
N MET A 1 2.35 23.15 -28.40
CA MET A 1 1.07 22.41 -28.50
C MET A 1 0.87 21.30 -27.44
N ASN A 2 1.80 21.04 -26.50
CA ASN A 2 1.71 19.92 -25.54
C ASN A 2 1.51 20.29 -24.05
N ARG A 3 1.60 21.56 -23.64
CA ARG A 3 1.40 21.94 -22.22
C ARG A 3 -0.04 21.74 -21.76
N ALA A 4 -1.02 22.24 -22.51
CA ALA A 4 -2.44 22.14 -22.13
C ALA A 4 -2.94 20.69 -22.01
N LYS A 5 -2.49 19.77 -22.89
CA LYS A 5 -2.82 18.33 -22.79
C LYS A 5 -2.23 17.69 -21.54
N ASN A 6 -1.01 18.06 -21.15
CA ASN A 6 -0.40 17.57 -19.92
C ASN A 6 -1.08 18.15 -18.68
N THR A 7 -1.43 19.45 -18.69
CA THR A 7 -2.16 20.08 -17.59
C THR A 7 -3.54 19.47 -17.38
N ALA A 8 -4.28 19.16 -18.45
CA ALA A 8 -5.58 18.50 -18.36
C ALA A 8 -5.47 17.07 -17.81
N LYS A 9 -4.44 16.32 -18.22
CA LYS A 9 -4.16 14.97 -17.69
C LYS A 9 -3.82 15.03 -16.19
N ASP A 10 -2.99 15.97 -15.79
CA ASP A 10 -2.58 16.13 -14.38
C ASP A 10 -3.77 16.55 -13.50
N LEU A 11 -4.62 17.46 -14.01
CA LEU A 11 -5.85 17.87 -13.33
C LEU A 11 -6.80 16.68 -13.14
N LEU A 12 -6.99 15.84 -14.17
CA LEU A 12 -7.81 14.64 -14.09
C LEU A 12 -7.25 13.64 -13.09
N CYS A 13 -5.93 13.39 -13.08
CA CYS A 13 -5.31 12.52 -12.09
C CYS A 13 -5.53 13.04 -10.67
N LEU A 14 -5.43 14.36 -10.46
CA LEU A 14 -5.61 14.97 -9.15
C LEU A 14 -7.07 14.92 -8.69
N THR A 15 -8.04 15.15 -9.59
CA THR A 15 -9.46 15.02 -9.25
C THR A 15 -9.84 13.57 -8.93
N VAL A 16 -9.37 12.60 -9.72
CA VAL A 16 -9.63 11.17 -9.43
C VAL A 16 -8.95 10.74 -8.13
N CYS A 17 -7.73 11.20 -7.87
CA CYS A 17 -7.02 10.94 -6.62
C CYS A 17 -7.78 11.51 -5.42
N THR A 18 -8.18 12.78 -5.47
CA THR A 18 -8.93 13.43 -4.37
C THR A 18 -10.28 12.76 -4.13
N LEU A 19 -11.01 12.38 -5.18
CA LEU A 19 -12.26 11.62 -5.05
C LEU A 19 -12.05 10.22 -4.47
N SER A 20 -11.00 9.51 -4.91
CA SER A 20 -10.61 8.20 -4.38
C SER A 20 -10.29 8.29 -2.88
N LEU A 21 -9.51 9.28 -2.46
CA LEU A 21 -9.17 9.49 -1.04
C LEU A 21 -10.40 9.89 -0.22
N ALA A 22 -11.28 10.75 -0.74
CA ALA A 22 -12.52 11.11 -0.07
C ALA A 22 -13.44 9.89 0.12
N ALA A 23 -13.48 8.98 -0.86
CA ALA A 23 -14.22 7.73 -0.77
C ALA A 23 -13.70 6.81 0.36
N ILE A 24 -12.40 6.79 0.63
CA ILE A 24 -11.82 6.02 1.75
C ILE A 24 -12.40 6.50 3.10
N PHE A 25 -12.52 7.81 3.31
CA PHE A 25 -13.10 8.35 4.54
C PHE A 25 -14.60 8.05 4.64
N TYR A 26 -15.33 8.15 3.53
CA TYR A 26 -16.77 7.90 3.50
C TYR A 26 -17.12 6.41 3.71
N PHE A 27 -16.31 5.50 3.14
CA PHE A 27 -16.54 4.05 3.17
C PHE A 27 -15.62 3.30 4.14
N GLY A 28 -14.90 4.00 5.02
CA GLY A 28 -13.72 3.49 5.74
C GLY A 28 -13.90 2.16 6.48
N ASN A 29 -15.12 1.88 6.96
CA ASN A 29 -15.46 0.67 7.72
C ASN A 29 -16.18 -0.41 6.88
N THR A 30 -16.23 -0.26 5.55
CA THR A 30 -16.94 -1.19 4.66
C THR A 30 -15.99 -1.85 3.67
N LEU A 31 -16.38 -3.01 3.12
CA LEU A 31 -15.65 -3.68 2.04
C LEU A 31 -15.49 -2.80 0.79
N TYR A 32 -16.34 -1.79 0.61
CA TYR A 32 -16.23 -0.83 -0.49
C TYR A 32 -14.95 0.02 -0.43
N ASN A 33 -14.26 0.07 0.71
CA ASN A 33 -12.96 0.73 0.80
C ASN A 33 -11.92 0.08 -0.14
N TYR A 34 -12.02 -1.23 -0.41
CA TYR A 34 -11.15 -1.90 -1.38
C TYR A 34 -11.33 -1.38 -2.82
N LEU A 35 -12.52 -0.88 -3.17
CA LEU A 35 -12.78 -0.30 -4.50
C LEU A 35 -11.96 0.97 -4.75
N ALA A 36 -11.78 1.82 -3.73
CA ALA A 36 -11.01 3.06 -3.86
C ALA A 36 -9.57 2.76 -4.32
N THR A 37 -8.99 1.71 -3.75
CA THR A 37 -7.64 1.23 -4.08
C THR A 37 -7.58 0.56 -5.45
N THR A 38 -8.61 -0.22 -5.81
CA THR A 38 -8.71 -0.78 -7.16
C THR A 38 -8.77 0.33 -8.21
N ILE A 39 -9.53 1.40 -7.96
CA ILE A 39 -9.58 2.58 -8.83
C ILE A 39 -8.21 3.24 -8.93
N ALA A 40 -7.50 3.41 -7.80
CA ALA A 40 -6.15 3.95 -7.79
C ALA A 40 -5.20 3.09 -8.65
N ILE A 41 -5.19 1.78 -8.44
CA ILE A 41 -4.33 0.85 -9.18
C ILE A 41 -4.63 0.87 -10.68
N LEU A 42 -5.91 0.80 -11.08
CA LEU A 42 -6.32 0.83 -12.48
C LEU A 42 -5.94 2.15 -13.15
N THR A 43 -6.17 3.27 -12.46
CA THR A 43 -5.85 4.61 -12.99
C THR A 43 -4.34 4.79 -13.13
N VAL A 44 -3.57 4.42 -12.09
CA VAL A 44 -2.11 4.47 -12.13
C VAL A 44 -1.57 3.56 -13.22
N GLY A 45 -2.05 2.32 -13.30
CA GLY A 45 -1.66 1.33 -14.30
C GLY A 45 -1.91 1.80 -15.73
N PHE A 46 -3.10 2.37 -16.00
CA PHE A 46 -3.45 2.91 -17.31
C PHE A 46 -2.51 4.06 -17.71
N PHE A 47 -2.24 4.99 -16.80
CA PHE A 47 -1.37 6.13 -17.08
C PHE A 47 0.13 5.80 -17.02
N SER A 48 0.51 4.67 -16.44
CA SER A 48 1.87 4.14 -16.39
C SER A 48 2.17 3.07 -17.43
N LEU A 49 1.31 2.82 -18.42
CA LEU A 49 1.58 1.86 -19.50
C LEU A 49 2.91 2.11 -20.22
N SER A 50 3.33 3.39 -20.32
CA SER A 50 4.63 3.77 -20.88
C SER A 50 5.82 3.57 -19.91
N ARG A 51 5.56 3.37 -18.62
CA ARG A 51 6.53 3.13 -17.53
C ARG A 51 6.31 1.72 -16.96
N ARG A 52 6.80 0.72 -17.70
CA ARG A 52 6.57 -0.70 -17.40
C ARG A 52 7.15 -1.14 -16.06
N GLU A 53 8.07 -0.37 -15.50
CA GLU A 53 8.67 -0.58 -14.18
C GLU A 53 7.64 -0.52 -13.04
N ASN A 54 6.51 0.19 -13.25
CA ASN A 54 5.43 0.30 -12.27
C ASN A 54 4.51 -0.94 -12.27
N LEU A 55 4.42 -1.68 -13.39
CA LEU A 55 3.47 -2.78 -13.54
C LEU A 55 3.70 -3.94 -12.55
N PRO A 56 4.94 -4.40 -12.30
CA PRO A 56 5.20 -5.42 -11.29
C PRO A 56 4.72 -5.01 -9.90
N ILE A 57 4.94 -3.74 -9.50
CA ILE A 57 4.52 -3.20 -8.21
C ILE A 57 3.00 -3.31 -8.07
N LEU A 58 2.26 -2.82 -9.08
CA LEU A 58 0.80 -2.86 -9.09
C LEU A 58 0.28 -4.30 -9.05
N LEU A 59 0.94 -5.23 -9.75
CA LEU A 59 0.57 -6.64 -9.73
C LEU A 59 0.75 -7.28 -8.34
N PHE A 60 1.85 -6.99 -7.65
CA PHE A 60 2.03 -7.46 -6.27
C PHE A 60 0.96 -6.92 -5.34
N VAL A 61 0.64 -5.62 -5.44
CA VAL A 61 -0.42 -5.00 -4.63
C VAL A 61 -1.77 -5.66 -4.90
N ILE A 62 -2.15 -5.89 -6.17
CA ILE A 62 -3.40 -6.60 -6.50
C ILE A 62 -3.40 -8.02 -5.92
N GLY A 63 -2.32 -8.76 -6.11
CA GLY A 63 -2.22 -10.15 -5.65
C GLY A 63 -2.42 -10.27 -4.15
N ILE A 64 -1.82 -9.36 -3.37
CA ILE A 64 -1.95 -9.36 -1.92
C ILE A 64 -3.31 -8.82 -1.48
N GLN A 65 -3.88 -7.82 -2.15
CA GLN A 65 -5.25 -7.37 -1.86
C GLN A 65 -6.30 -8.48 -2.08
N LEU A 66 -6.12 -9.31 -3.11
CA LEU A 66 -6.97 -10.49 -3.34
C LEU A 66 -6.79 -11.54 -2.25
N LEU A 67 -5.56 -11.75 -1.79
CA LEU A 67 -5.26 -12.69 -0.71
C LEU A 67 -5.84 -12.21 0.63
N GLU A 68 -5.68 -10.92 0.96
CA GLU A 68 -6.30 -10.30 2.13
C GLU A 68 -7.82 -10.39 2.09
N PHE A 69 -8.45 -10.12 0.94
CA PHE A 69 -9.89 -10.26 0.77
C PHE A 69 -10.35 -11.71 1.01
N THR A 70 -9.61 -12.67 0.46
CA THR A 70 -9.89 -14.11 0.64
C THR A 70 -9.73 -14.52 2.11
N LEU A 71 -8.67 -14.08 2.77
CA LEU A 71 -8.47 -14.35 4.19
C LEU A 71 -9.54 -13.68 5.06
N GLY A 72 -9.91 -12.44 4.76
CA GLY A 72 -10.94 -11.70 5.49
C GLY A 72 -12.30 -12.39 5.45
N THR A 73 -12.66 -13.00 4.31
CA THR A 73 -13.91 -13.75 4.16
C THR A 73 -13.88 -15.15 4.76
N MET A 74 -12.71 -15.81 4.79
CA MET A 74 -12.58 -17.18 5.30
C MET A 74 -12.31 -17.26 6.81
N LEU A 75 -11.61 -16.28 7.37
CA LEU A 75 -11.11 -16.29 8.76
C LEU A 75 -11.84 -15.31 9.67
N GLU A 76 -12.99 -14.79 9.26
CA GLU A 76 -13.77 -13.78 9.99
C GLU A 76 -14.09 -14.19 11.45
N ARG A 77 -14.12 -15.51 11.73
CA ARG A 77 -14.37 -16.06 13.08
C ARG A 77 -13.14 -16.11 13.99
N VAL A 78 -11.92 -15.94 13.47
CA VAL A 78 -10.67 -16.07 14.23
C VAL A 78 -9.82 -14.80 14.10
N GLN A 79 -10.23 -13.77 14.86
CA GLN A 79 -9.65 -12.43 14.80
C GLN A 79 -8.12 -12.41 14.98
N LEU A 80 -7.57 -13.18 15.92
CA LEU A 80 -6.12 -13.26 16.16
C LEU A 80 -5.35 -13.82 14.96
N LEU A 81 -5.90 -14.86 14.33
CA LEU A 81 -5.28 -15.49 13.15
C LEU A 81 -5.38 -14.56 11.93
N GLN A 82 -6.48 -13.84 11.79
CA GLN A 82 -6.65 -12.84 10.74
C GLN A 82 -5.64 -11.69 10.89
N LEU A 83 -5.46 -11.15 12.11
CA LEU A 83 -4.53 -10.04 12.36
C LEU A 83 -3.07 -10.44 12.13
N THR A 84 -2.68 -11.64 12.56
CA THR A 84 -1.33 -12.16 12.34
C THR A 84 -1.08 -12.49 10.87
N ALA A 85 -2.04 -13.12 10.19
CA ALA A 85 -1.94 -13.38 8.75
C ALA A 85 -1.83 -12.07 7.94
N ALA A 86 -2.64 -11.06 8.24
CA ALA A 86 -2.55 -9.75 7.60
C ALA A 86 -1.18 -9.10 7.81
N SER A 87 -0.65 -9.12 9.04
CA SER A 87 0.68 -8.58 9.32
C SER A 87 1.80 -9.26 8.54
N LEU A 88 1.72 -10.58 8.35
CA LEU A 88 2.68 -11.35 7.57
C LEU A 88 2.58 -11.05 6.08
N LEU A 89 1.35 -10.87 5.57
CA LEU A 89 1.14 -10.50 4.16
C LEU A 89 1.69 -9.12 3.84
N ASP A 90 1.47 -8.12 4.71
CA ASP A 90 2.04 -6.79 4.54
C ASP A 90 3.57 -6.83 4.48
N LEU A 91 4.19 -7.65 5.34
CA LEU A 91 5.64 -7.81 5.36
C LEU A 91 6.16 -8.53 4.11
N LEU A 92 5.44 -9.57 3.66
CA LEU A 92 5.74 -10.28 2.42
C LEU A 92 5.63 -9.34 1.22
N LEU A 93 4.59 -8.50 1.15
CA LEU A 93 4.42 -7.49 0.11
C LEU A 93 5.59 -6.52 0.12
N ALA A 94 5.93 -5.96 1.28
CA ALA A 94 7.03 -5.03 1.44
C ALA A 94 8.35 -5.64 0.94
N PHE A 95 8.59 -6.91 1.29
CA PHE A 95 9.76 -7.67 0.84
C PHE A 95 9.77 -7.85 -0.68
N CYS A 96 8.68 -8.32 -1.28
CA CYS A 96 8.58 -8.52 -2.72
C CYS A 96 8.79 -7.22 -3.51
N ILE A 97 8.18 -6.11 -3.07
CA ILE A 97 8.33 -4.81 -3.74
C ILE A 97 9.77 -4.27 -3.59
N VAL A 98 10.46 -4.44 -2.46
CA VAL A 98 11.87 -3.99 -2.37
C VAL A 98 12.79 -4.80 -3.29
N HIS A 99 12.55 -6.11 -3.42
CA HIS A 99 13.48 -7.01 -4.11
C HIS A 99 13.20 -7.18 -5.61
N TYR A 100 12.05 -6.74 -6.14
CA TYR A 100 11.71 -7.01 -7.54
C TYR A 100 12.70 -6.41 -8.54
N HIS A 101 13.34 -5.29 -8.20
CA HIS A 101 14.35 -4.66 -9.05
C HIS A 101 15.56 -5.55 -9.31
N ASN A 102 15.86 -6.48 -8.40
CA ASN A 102 16.98 -7.40 -8.50
C ASN A 102 16.65 -8.66 -9.32
N ASP A 103 15.35 -8.95 -9.56
CA ASP A 103 14.92 -10.17 -10.26
C ASP A 103 14.91 -9.98 -11.80
N PRO A 104 15.77 -10.69 -12.55
CA PRO A 104 15.78 -10.62 -14.01
C PRO A 104 14.60 -11.34 -14.68
N ALA A 105 14.02 -12.37 -14.07
CA ALA A 105 12.89 -13.11 -14.62
C ALA A 105 11.63 -12.24 -14.62
N LEU A 106 11.39 -11.52 -13.52
CA LEU A 106 10.27 -10.59 -13.41
C LEU A 106 10.39 -9.46 -14.45
N ARG A 107 11.60 -8.91 -14.63
CA ARG A 107 11.86 -7.87 -15.64
C ARG A 107 11.56 -8.33 -17.07
N ARG A 108 11.90 -9.58 -17.40
CA ARG A 108 11.58 -10.20 -18.70
C ARG A 108 10.08 -10.40 -18.88
N LEU A 109 9.38 -10.86 -17.84
CA LEU A 109 7.92 -11.07 -17.88
C LEU A 109 7.18 -9.77 -18.23
N PHE A 110 7.58 -8.66 -17.63
CA PHE A 110 6.99 -7.33 -17.87
C PHE A 110 7.62 -6.56 -19.03
N LYS A 111 8.56 -7.17 -19.78
CA LYS A 111 9.24 -6.55 -20.93
C LYS A 111 9.81 -5.16 -20.60
N ILE A 112 10.54 -5.07 -19.48
CA ILE A 112 11.23 -3.85 -19.03
C ILE A 112 12.55 -3.74 -19.82
N ASN A 113 12.72 -2.64 -20.55
CA ASN A 113 13.93 -2.39 -21.34
C ASN A 113 15.04 -1.81 -20.47
N GLU A 114 16.30 -2.14 -20.78
CA GLU A 114 17.46 -1.52 -20.15
C GLU A 114 17.72 -0.10 -20.71
N PRO A 115 18.24 0.84 -19.90
CA PRO A 115 18.57 0.71 -18.48
C PRO A 115 17.31 0.75 -17.60
N VAL A 116 17.25 -0.15 -16.61
CA VAL A 116 16.14 -0.22 -15.65
C VAL A 116 16.15 1.03 -14.78
N LYS A 117 15.07 1.83 -14.84
CA LYS A 117 14.90 2.97 -13.95
C LYS A 117 14.43 2.48 -12.58
N ARG A 118 15.14 2.88 -11.52
CA ARG A 118 14.72 2.62 -10.14
C ARG A 118 13.46 3.43 -9.83
N VAL A 119 12.55 2.85 -9.04
CA VAL A 119 11.29 3.50 -8.64
C VAL A 119 11.37 3.79 -7.14
N PRO A 120 11.85 4.98 -6.71
CA PRO A 120 12.07 5.27 -5.29
C PRO A 120 10.78 5.21 -4.44
N GLN A 121 9.61 5.35 -5.07
CA GLN A 121 8.31 5.21 -4.44
C GLN A 121 8.07 3.82 -3.83
N VAL A 122 8.77 2.79 -4.32
CA VAL A 122 8.78 1.45 -3.74
C VAL A 122 9.09 1.49 -2.24
N TYR A 123 10.09 2.27 -1.83
CA TYR A 123 10.47 2.37 -0.43
C TYR A 123 9.40 3.03 0.43
N LEU A 124 8.62 3.97 -0.13
CA LEU A 124 7.48 4.57 0.57
C LEU A 124 6.36 3.55 0.77
N ILE A 125 6.04 2.78 -0.27
CA ILE A 125 5.03 1.71 -0.20
C ILE A 125 5.46 0.67 0.85
N SER A 126 6.70 0.19 0.77
CA SER A 126 7.24 -0.79 1.71
C SER A 126 7.32 -0.27 3.15
N LEU A 127 7.61 1.01 3.34
CA LEU A 127 7.61 1.63 4.67
C LEU A 127 6.20 1.66 5.27
N VAL A 128 5.19 2.05 4.49
CA VAL A 128 3.79 2.07 4.96
C VAL A 128 3.33 0.65 5.32
N LEU A 129 3.68 -0.35 4.51
CA LEU A 129 3.39 -1.75 4.78
C LEU A 129 4.10 -2.27 6.04
N ALA A 130 5.36 -1.89 6.26
CA ALA A 130 6.08 -2.25 7.48
C ALA A 130 5.42 -1.66 8.73
N PHE A 131 4.96 -0.40 8.68
CA PHE A 131 4.19 0.21 9.77
C PHE A 131 2.84 -0.47 9.98
N SER A 132 2.13 -0.84 8.91
CA SER A 132 0.88 -1.61 8.96
C SER A 132 1.07 -2.96 9.65
N SER A 133 2.11 -3.69 9.25
CA SER A 133 2.49 -4.97 9.83
C SER A 133 2.81 -4.84 11.32
N LEU A 134 3.66 -3.87 11.69
CA LEU A 134 4.03 -3.61 13.08
C LEU A 134 2.81 -3.28 13.95
N PHE A 135 1.93 -2.38 13.48
CA PHE A 135 0.72 -2.02 14.20
C PHE A 135 -0.22 -3.22 14.40
N SER A 136 -0.42 -4.01 13.35
CA SER A 136 -1.26 -5.21 13.40
C SER A 136 -0.70 -6.28 14.34
N PHE A 137 0.63 -6.44 14.37
CA PHE A 137 1.31 -7.35 15.29
C PHE A 137 1.17 -6.91 16.75
N LEU A 138 1.38 -5.61 17.05
CA LEU A 138 1.20 -5.07 18.39
C LEU A 138 -0.25 -5.21 18.87
N MET A 139 -1.21 -4.91 18.00
CA MET A 139 -2.63 -5.10 18.28
C MET A 139 -2.98 -6.57 18.52
N ALA A 140 -2.46 -7.50 17.71
CA ALA A 140 -2.66 -8.93 17.93
C ALA A 140 -2.08 -9.38 19.28
N GLY A 141 -0.89 -8.89 19.64
CA GLY A 141 -0.26 -9.13 20.93
C GLY A 141 -1.13 -8.65 22.10
N GLU A 142 -1.61 -7.40 22.06
CA GLU A 142 -2.51 -6.86 23.08
C GLU A 142 -3.81 -7.67 23.21
N VAL A 143 -4.45 -8.00 22.09
CA VAL A 143 -5.67 -8.80 22.07
C VAL A 143 -5.41 -10.18 22.67
N MET A 144 -4.28 -10.81 22.37
CA MET A 144 -3.88 -12.10 22.95
C MET A 144 -3.73 -11.98 24.48
N PHE A 145 -3.00 -10.98 24.97
CA PHE A 145 -2.84 -10.76 26.41
C PHE A 145 -4.18 -10.51 27.11
N TYR A 146 -5.06 -9.72 26.49
CA TYR A 146 -6.41 -9.47 27.02
C TYR A 146 -7.27 -10.73 27.09
N TYR A 147 -7.14 -11.65 26.13
CA TYR A 147 -7.81 -12.95 26.19
C TYR A 147 -7.24 -13.88 27.28
N ILE A 148 -5.95 -13.80 27.55
CA ILE A 148 -5.28 -14.62 28.57
C ILE A 148 -5.59 -14.11 29.99
N ASP A 149 -5.47 -12.80 30.22
CA ASP A 149 -5.79 -12.17 31.50
C ASP A 149 -6.27 -10.73 31.31
N LYS A 150 -7.57 -10.52 31.58
CA LYS A 150 -8.20 -9.19 31.48
C LYS A 150 -7.70 -8.20 32.53
N ASN A 151 -7.11 -8.68 33.62
CA ASN A 151 -6.61 -7.81 34.70
C ASN A 151 -5.33 -7.09 34.29
N ILE A 152 -4.61 -7.57 33.27
CA ILE A 152 -3.44 -6.87 32.70
C ILE A 152 -3.81 -5.44 32.27
N PHE A 153 -5.04 -5.25 31.79
CA PHE A 153 -5.56 -3.96 31.33
C PHE A 153 -6.57 -3.35 32.31
N ASN A 154 -6.64 -3.81 33.57
CA ASN A 154 -7.63 -3.37 34.55
C ASN A 154 -9.09 -3.45 34.06
N GLY A 155 -9.39 -4.37 33.12
CA GLY A 155 -10.71 -4.46 32.48
C GLY A 155 -11.01 -3.37 31.42
N GLU A 156 -10.06 -2.49 31.13
CA GLU A 156 -10.16 -1.50 30.05
C GLU A 156 -9.85 -2.13 28.68
N VAL A 157 -10.31 -1.45 27.62
CA VAL A 157 -10.06 -1.87 26.24
C VAL A 157 -8.59 -1.62 25.89
N PRO A 158 -7.87 -2.58 25.29
CA PRO A 158 -6.46 -2.41 24.93
C PRO A 158 -6.23 -1.21 23.99
N LEU A 159 -5.08 -0.55 24.12
CA LEU A 159 -4.78 0.73 23.48
C LEU A 159 -4.78 0.61 21.95
N PHE A 160 -4.02 -0.32 21.38
CA PHE A 160 -3.95 -0.51 19.92
C PHE A 160 -5.29 -0.93 19.35
N TYR A 161 -6.09 -1.71 20.09
CA TYR A 161 -7.44 -2.04 19.69
C TYR A 161 -8.34 -0.79 19.66
N SER A 162 -8.28 0.08 20.67
CA SER A 162 -9.10 1.28 20.78
C SER A 162 -8.87 2.29 19.65
N ILE A 163 -7.62 2.45 19.19
CA ILE A 163 -7.26 3.37 18.11
C ILE A 163 -7.21 2.72 16.73
N SER A 164 -7.51 1.42 16.64
CA SER A 164 -7.30 0.61 15.44
C SER A 164 -8.02 1.14 14.20
N GLY A 165 -9.25 1.64 14.35
CA GLY A 165 -10.02 2.21 13.24
C GLY A 165 -9.33 3.40 12.59
N SER A 166 -8.92 4.39 13.41
CA SER A 166 -8.25 5.60 12.92
C SER A 166 -6.87 5.32 12.32
N VAL A 167 -6.10 4.41 12.94
CA VAL A 167 -4.77 4.06 12.43
C VAL A 167 -4.87 3.30 11.12
N LYS A 168 -5.76 2.29 11.03
CA LYS A 168 -5.98 1.54 9.77
C LYS A 168 -6.39 2.46 8.63
N LEU A 169 -7.29 3.41 8.89
CA LEU A 169 -7.71 4.37 7.87
C LEU A 169 -6.56 5.29 7.44
N THR A 170 -5.77 5.77 8.39
CA THR A 170 -4.60 6.63 8.10
C THR A 170 -3.55 5.89 7.27
N ILE A 171 -3.20 4.66 7.67
CA ILE A 171 -2.28 3.80 6.94
C ILE A 171 -2.82 3.51 5.53
N LYS A 172 -4.13 3.28 5.41
CA LYS A 172 -4.78 3.05 4.13
C LYS A 172 -4.67 4.25 3.18
N VAL A 173 -4.94 5.45 3.69
CA VAL A 173 -4.78 6.70 2.94
C VAL A 173 -3.32 6.91 2.51
N LEU A 174 -2.36 6.66 3.40
CA LEU A 174 -0.93 6.75 3.08
C LEU A 174 -0.51 5.74 2.02
N PHE A 175 -1.04 4.52 2.07
CA PHE A 175 -0.77 3.47 1.09
C PHE A 175 -1.32 3.85 -0.29
N ASP A 176 -2.58 4.29 -0.37
CA ASP A 176 -3.19 4.69 -1.63
C ASP A 176 -2.49 5.93 -2.21
N LEU A 177 -2.09 6.89 -1.36
CA LEU A 177 -1.23 8.02 -1.76
C LEU A 177 0.12 7.57 -2.31
N ALA A 178 0.75 6.56 -1.70
CA ALA A 178 2.01 5.99 -2.18
C ALA A 178 1.83 5.33 -3.56
N ILE A 179 0.70 4.66 -3.82
CA ILE A 179 0.35 4.15 -5.15
C ILE A 179 0.19 5.30 -6.15
N TRP A 180 -0.58 6.34 -5.81
CA TRP A 180 -0.74 7.53 -6.66
C TRP A 180 0.60 8.21 -6.96
N SER A 181 1.55 8.18 -6.02
CA SER A 181 2.89 8.76 -6.19
C SER A 181 3.72 8.08 -7.31
N LEU A 182 3.35 6.87 -7.75
CA LEU A 182 3.98 6.19 -8.90
C LEU A 182 3.78 6.94 -10.22
N LEU A 183 2.76 7.82 -10.31
CA LEU A 183 2.58 8.69 -11.47
C LEU A 183 3.59 9.84 -11.50
N LEU A 184 4.17 10.22 -10.36
CA LEU A 184 5.17 11.28 -10.29
C LEU A 184 6.47 10.84 -10.96
N THR A 185 7.12 11.76 -11.67
CA THR A 185 8.44 11.52 -12.24
C THR A 185 9.53 11.82 -11.19
N PRO A 186 10.42 10.86 -10.88
CA PRO A 186 11.40 11.02 -9.80
C PRO A 186 12.36 12.19 -10.03
N GLY A 187 12.69 12.51 -11.29
CA GLY A 187 13.60 13.61 -11.63
C GLY A 187 13.07 15.03 -11.36
N HIS A 188 11.77 15.21 -11.14
CA HIS A 188 11.17 16.53 -10.87
C HIS A 188 11.14 16.88 -9.38
N TRP A 189 11.17 15.88 -8.49
CA TRP A 189 10.96 16.05 -7.07
C TRP A 189 12.24 15.81 -6.27
N LYS A 190 12.78 16.86 -5.63
CA LYS A 190 14.02 16.79 -4.85
C LYS A 190 14.01 15.69 -3.78
N PHE A 191 12.85 15.38 -3.20
CA PHE A 191 12.70 14.31 -2.21
C PHE A 191 12.92 12.91 -2.80
N LEU A 192 12.26 12.59 -3.93
CA LEU A 192 12.42 11.30 -4.61
C LEU A 192 13.85 11.11 -5.11
N ARG A 193 14.47 12.19 -5.60
CA ARG A 193 15.88 12.18 -6.02
C ARG A 193 16.84 11.89 -4.86
N ARG A 194 16.57 12.41 -3.66
CA ARG A 194 17.38 12.11 -2.46
C ARG A 194 17.25 10.66 -2.01
N ILE A 195 16.06 10.07 -2.16
CA ILE A 195 15.84 8.64 -1.89
C ILE A 195 16.65 7.83 -2.90
N GLU A 196 16.49 8.10 -4.19
CA GLU A 196 17.26 7.44 -5.26
C GLU A 196 18.77 7.51 -4.99
N GLN A 197 19.32 8.70 -4.70
CA GLN A 197 20.75 8.90 -4.40
C GLN A 197 21.25 8.23 -3.11
N ARG A 198 20.39 8.05 -2.09
CA ARG A 198 20.77 7.39 -0.84
C ARG A 198 20.75 5.87 -0.94
N PHE A 199 19.88 5.35 -1.80
CA PHE A 199 19.75 3.92 -2.04
C PHE A 199 20.50 3.46 -3.29
N ASP A 200 21.37 4.31 -3.87
CA ASP A 200 22.47 3.93 -4.75
C ASP A 200 23.50 3.09 -3.96
N LEU A 201 23.10 1.87 -3.59
CA LEU A 201 23.91 0.65 -3.56
C LEU A 201 24.09 0.12 -4.97
#